data_AF-A0A495QTT9-F1
#
_entry.id   AF-A0A495QTT9-F1
#
_cell.length_a   1.000
_cell.length_b   1.000
_cell.length_c   1.000
_cell.angle_alpha   90.00
_cell.angle_beta   90.00
_cell.angle_gamma   90.00
#
_symmetry.space_group_name_H-M   'P 1'
#
loop_
_entity.id
_entity.type
_entity.pdbx_description
1 polymer ?
#
loop_
_entity_poly.entity_id
_entity_poly.type
_entity_poly.pdbx_seq_one_letter_code
_entity_poly.pdbx_strand_id
1 'polypeptide(L)'
;MNVTVPPCDYDALYATEPEVWKEKGLHWHCYSWRGNGKDWADDKLRHDDQADITPSMVRAWLEKNARLIRATFSTPEEAAAWSMEQWARARSEALTPVPEWYTDESQAARTLYDLRAGADLTKGLWVRGPSIVSWSVVGTSDRCH
;
A
#
# COMPACT_ATOMS: atom_id res chain seq x y z
N MET A 1 -0.87 39.53 1.45
CA MET A 1 0.35 38.84 1.93
C MET A 1 0.60 37.68 0.99
N ASN A 2 1.75 37.63 0.30
CA ASN A 2 2.13 36.45 -0.47
C ASN A 2 2.84 35.48 0.47
N VAL A 3 2.27 34.29 0.65
CA VAL A 3 2.92 33.18 1.36
C VAL A 3 3.69 32.39 0.31
N THR A 4 5.02 32.41 0.39
CA THR A 4 5.89 31.49 -0.35
C THR A 4 6.12 30.25 0.49
N VAL A 5 5.66 29.10 0.00
CA VAL A 5 5.99 27.78 0.57
C VAL A 5 7.34 27.36 0.01
N PRO A 6 8.35 27.06 0.85
CA PRO A 6 9.64 26.58 0.37
C PRO A 6 9.49 25.22 -0.34
N PRO A 7 10.31 24.94 -1.37
CA PRO A 7 10.29 23.64 -2.03
C PRO A 7 10.67 22.54 -1.03
N CYS A 8 9.92 21.44 -1.05
CA CYS A 8 10.23 20.25 -0.27
C CYS A 8 11.24 19.39 -1.03
N ASP A 9 12.35 19.06 -0.39
CA ASP A 9 13.31 18.08 -0.91
C ASP A 9 12.84 16.67 -0.53
N TYR A 10 12.09 16.06 -1.44
CA TYR A 10 11.52 14.72 -1.23
C TYR A 10 12.59 13.63 -1.19
N ASP A 11 13.68 13.78 -1.94
CA ASP A 11 14.75 12.77 -1.98
C ASP A 11 15.50 12.75 -0.64
N ALA A 12 15.80 13.93 -0.07
CA ALA A 12 16.35 14.03 1.27
C ALA A 12 15.39 13.49 2.34
N LEU A 13 14.07 13.73 2.20
CA LEU A 13 13.07 13.21 3.11
C LEU A 13 13.05 11.67 3.13
N TYR A 14 13.00 11.05 1.95
CA TYR A 14 12.93 9.59 1.84
C TYR A 14 14.24 8.89 2.18
N ALA A 15 15.36 9.61 2.22
CA ALA A 15 16.64 9.10 2.72
C ALA A 15 16.70 9.03 4.27
N THR A 16 15.73 9.62 4.98
CA THR A 16 15.66 9.51 6.45
C THR A 16 15.12 8.15 6.90
N GLU A 17 15.43 7.77 8.13
CA GLU A 17 15.02 6.48 8.71
C GLU A 17 14.09 6.68 9.91
N PRO A 18 12.81 7.05 9.69
CA PRO A 18 11.90 7.24 10.81
C PRO A 18 11.69 5.95 11.60
N GLU A 19 11.54 6.07 12.91
CA GLU A 19 11.29 4.92 13.79
C GLU A 19 9.92 4.98 14.48
N VAL A 20 9.02 5.85 13.98
CA VAL A 20 7.68 6.08 14.53
C VAL A 20 6.87 4.77 14.65
N TRP A 21 7.08 3.83 13.72
CA TRP A 21 6.45 2.51 13.77
C TRP A 21 6.79 1.73 15.04
N LYS A 22 8.00 1.88 15.59
CA LYS A 22 8.44 1.21 16.83
C LYS A 22 7.72 1.78 18.04
N GLU A 23 7.62 3.11 18.13
CA GLU A 23 6.90 3.81 19.21
C GLU A 23 5.42 3.40 19.25
N LYS A 24 4.84 3.19 18.07
CA LYS A 24 3.46 2.71 17.90
C LYS A 24 3.31 1.19 18.08
N GLY A 25 4.40 0.44 18.23
CA GLY A 25 4.37 -1.02 18.36
C GLY A 25 3.76 -1.74 17.16
N LEU A 26 4.00 -1.24 15.93
CA LEU A 26 3.35 -1.75 14.74
C LEU A 26 4.02 -3.04 14.20
N HIS A 27 3.18 -3.94 13.72
CA HIS A 27 3.52 -4.96 12.73
C HIS A 27 2.56 -4.80 11.53
N TRP A 28 2.85 -5.48 10.42
CA TRP A 28 2.22 -5.17 9.13
C TRP A 28 1.40 -6.34 8.60
N HIS A 29 0.13 -6.09 8.30
CA HIS A 29 -0.73 -7.00 7.56
C HIS A 29 -0.75 -6.62 6.09
N CYS A 30 -0.46 -7.59 5.23
CA CYS A 30 -0.38 -7.39 3.78
C CYS A 30 -1.61 -8.01 3.09
N TYR A 31 -2.24 -7.24 2.22
CA TYR A 31 -3.45 -7.64 1.50
C TYR A 31 -3.25 -7.43 0.01
N SER A 32 -3.75 -8.34 -0.82
CA SER A 32 -3.79 -8.16 -2.26
C SER A 32 -5.09 -8.65 -2.85
N TRP A 33 -5.56 -7.91 -3.85
CA TRP A 33 -6.78 -8.18 -4.58
C TRP A 33 -6.57 -7.96 -6.07
N ARG A 34 -7.16 -8.84 -6.88
CA ARG A 34 -7.27 -8.69 -8.32
C ARG A 34 -8.72 -8.96 -8.70
N GLY A 35 -9.31 -8.04 -9.46
CA GLY A 35 -10.66 -8.22 -9.96
C GLY A 35 -10.96 -7.25 -11.09
N ASN A 36 -12.23 -7.15 -11.45
CA ASN A 36 -12.65 -6.29 -12.55
C ASN A 36 -13.04 -4.89 -12.05
N GLY A 37 -13.09 -3.93 -12.98
CA GLY A 37 -13.47 -2.55 -12.68
C GLY A 37 -14.91 -2.37 -12.19
N LYS A 38 -15.83 -3.29 -12.54
CA LYS A 38 -17.22 -3.23 -12.09
C LYS A 38 -17.31 -3.52 -10.59
N ASP A 39 -16.63 -4.56 -10.11
CA ASP A 39 -16.59 -4.90 -8.69
C ASP A 39 -15.88 -3.80 -7.90
N TRP A 40 -14.78 -3.25 -8.44
CA TRP A 40 -14.07 -2.12 -7.81
C TRP A 40 -14.93 -0.85 -7.67
N ALA A 41 -15.89 -0.65 -8.57
CA ALA A 41 -16.82 0.48 -8.52
C ALA A 41 -18.03 0.23 -7.59
N ASP A 42 -18.22 -0.99 -7.10
CA ASP A 42 -19.30 -1.32 -6.17
C ASP A 42 -18.89 -1.01 -4.72
N ASP A 43 -19.17 0.21 -4.28
CA ASP A 43 -18.80 0.68 -2.95
C ASP A 43 -19.47 -0.14 -1.83
N LYS A 44 -20.70 -0.63 -2.07
CA LYS A 44 -21.41 -1.49 -1.10
C LYS A 44 -20.63 -2.79 -0.88
N LEU A 45 -20.15 -3.42 -1.95
CA LEU A 45 -19.33 -4.63 -1.86
C LEU A 45 -17.99 -4.34 -1.17
N ARG A 46 -17.41 -3.16 -1.38
CA ARG A 46 -16.15 -2.75 -0.74
C ARG A 46 -16.27 -2.52 0.77
N HIS A 47 -17.47 -2.21 1.25
CA HIS A 47 -17.81 -2.09 2.66
C HIS A 47 -18.25 -3.41 3.34
N ASP A 48 -18.46 -4.49 2.58
CA ASP A 48 -18.79 -5.81 3.12
C ASP A 48 -17.53 -6.47 3.73
N ASP A 49 -17.59 -6.86 5.01
CA ASP A 49 -16.48 -7.44 5.77
C ASP A 49 -16.12 -8.87 5.36
N GLN A 50 -17.05 -9.59 4.70
CA GLN A 50 -16.86 -10.94 4.17
C GLN A 50 -16.38 -10.96 2.72
N ALA A 51 -16.59 -9.87 1.97
CA ALA A 51 -16.22 -9.77 0.58
C ALA A 51 -14.70 -9.71 0.37
N ASP A 52 -14.21 -10.59 -0.50
CA ASP A 52 -12.81 -10.65 -0.96
C ASP A 52 -12.57 -9.57 -2.03
N ILE A 53 -12.69 -8.32 -1.61
CA ILE A 53 -12.48 -7.11 -2.43
C ILE A 53 -11.73 -6.06 -1.62
N THR A 54 -10.92 -5.25 -2.30
CA THR A 54 -10.24 -4.12 -1.67
C THR A 54 -11.25 -3.08 -1.13
N PRO A 55 -11.12 -2.64 0.13
CA PRO A 55 -12.02 -1.65 0.71
C PRO A 55 -11.80 -0.25 0.15
N SER A 56 -12.77 0.64 0.36
CA SER A 56 -12.65 2.07 -0.01
C SER A 56 -11.68 2.85 0.89
N MET A 57 -11.50 2.38 2.14
CA MET A 57 -10.54 2.94 3.11
C MET A 57 -9.50 1.88 3.49
N VAL A 58 -8.21 2.23 3.46
CA VAL A 58 -7.11 1.27 3.72
C VAL A 58 -7.23 0.59 5.08
N ARG A 59 -7.62 1.32 6.14
CA ARG A 59 -7.79 0.78 7.50
C ARG A 59 -8.90 -0.27 7.61
N ALA A 60 -9.91 -0.22 6.75
CA ALA A 60 -11.03 -1.17 6.78
C ALA A 60 -10.59 -2.61 6.44
N TRP A 61 -9.36 -2.80 5.95
CA TRP A 61 -8.77 -4.13 5.85
C TRP A 61 -8.66 -4.86 7.19
N LEU A 62 -8.50 -4.15 8.31
CA LEU A 62 -8.40 -4.76 9.63
C LEU A 62 -9.76 -5.25 10.17
N GLU A 63 -10.86 -4.71 9.63
CA GLU A 63 -12.22 -5.13 9.96
C GLU A 63 -12.67 -6.32 9.08
N LYS A 64 -12.08 -6.47 7.90
CA LYS A 64 -12.34 -7.59 7.00
C LYS A 64 -11.84 -8.91 7.58
N ASN A 65 -12.42 -10.00 7.08
CA ASN A 65 -12.07 -11.35 7.50
C ASN A 65 -10.55 -11.61 7.41
N ALA A 66 -9.94 -12.08 8.50
CA ALA A 66 -8.51 -12.33 8.61
C ALA A 66 -7.95 -13.32 7.55
N ARG A 67 -8.79 -14.17 6.95
CA ARG A 67 -8.40 -15.05 5.82
C ARG A 67 -7.89 -14.27 4.59
N LEU A 68 -8.17 -12.97 4.52
CA LEU A 68 -7.74 -12.10 3.42
C LEU A 68 -6.29 -11.61 3.59
N ILE A 69 -5.68 -11.80 4.76
CA ILE A 69 -4.26 -11.51 4.98
C ILE A 69 -3.44 -12.46 4.11
N ARG A 70 -2.52 -11.89 3.32
CA ARG A 70 -1.62 -12.61 2.40
C ARG A 70 -0.24 -12.82 2.98
N ALA A 71 0.20 -11.92 3.85
CA ALA A 71 1.45 -12.03 4.60
C ALA A 71 1.38 -11.13 5.84
N THR A 72 2.19 -11.46 6.84
CA THR A 72 2.44 -10.61 8.01
C THR A 72 3.93 -10.41 8.17
N PHE A 73 4.33 -9.20 8.58
CA PHE A 73 5.73 -8.86 8.79
C PHE A 73 5.92 -8.04 10.05
N SER A 74 7.05 -8.28 10.72
CA SER A 74 7.39 -7.60 11.98
C SER A 74 8.16 -6.30 11.77
N THR A 75 8.66 -6.07 10.55
CA THR A 75 9.47 -4.91 10.21
C THR A 75 8.94 -4.20 8.96
N PRO A 76 9.10 -2.87 8.85
CA PRO A 76 8.74 -2.13 7.64
C PRO A 76 9.57 -2.54 6.43
N GLU A 77 10.81 -3.01 6.61
CA GLU A 77 11.69 -3.48 5.53
C GLU A 77 11.11 -4.71 4.82
N GLU A 78 10.69 -5.72 5.58
CA GLU A 78 10.07 -6.93 5.03
C GLU A 78 8.74 -6.61 4.33
N ALA A 79 7.92 -5.75 4.94
CA ALA A 79 6.65 -5.34 4.36
C ALA A 79 6.82 -4.49 3.09
N ALA A 80 7.84 -3.61 3.05
CA ALA A 80 8.20 -2.85 1.87
C ALA A 80 8.68 -3.77 0.74
N ALA A 81 9.51 -4.76 1.05
CA ALA A 81 9.97 -5.76 0.08
C ALA A 81 8.78 -6.51 -0.55
N TRP A 82 7.83 -6.98 0.28
CA TRP A 82 6.61 -7.63 -0.21
C TRP A 82 5.77 -6.71 -1.11
N SER A 83 5.63 -5.44 -0.74
CA SER A 83 4.93 -4.43 -1.56
C SER A 83 5.61 -4.19 -2.91
N MET A 84 6.95 -4.20 -2.94
CA MET A 84 7.72 -4.07 -4.18
C MET A 84 7.61 -5.30 -5.08
N GLU A 85 7.41 -6.50 -4.54
CA GLU A 85 7.05 -7.67 -5.36
C GLU A 85 5.69 -7.50 -6.04
N GLN A 86 4.69 -6.96 -5.32
CA GLN A 86 3.37 -6.71 -5.91
C GLN A 86 3.46 -5.63 -6.99
N TRP A 87 4.24 -4.58 -6.74
CA TRP A 87 4.54 -3.53 -7.72
C TRP A 87 5.17 -4.10 -8.99
N ALA A 88 6.23 -4.92 -8.89
CA ALA A 88 6.92 -5.50 -10.04
C ALA A 88 5.97 -6.34 -10.90
N ARG A 89 5.13 -7.18 -10.26
CA ARG A 89 4.11 -7.99 -10.94
C ARG A 89 3.09 -7.10 -11.65
N ALA A 90 2.50 -6.15 -10.93
CA ALA A 90 1.47 -5.25 -11.47
C ALA A 90 2.01 -4.38 -12.61
N ARG A 91 3.25 -3.88 -12.51
CA ARG A 91 3.92 -3.08 -13.54
C ARG A 91 4.11 -3.87 -14.84
N SER A 92 4.44 -5.17 -14.77
CA SER A 92 4.60 -6.03 -15.96
C SER A 92 3.28 -6.26 -16.74
N GLU A 93 2.15 -6.08 -16.05
CA GLU A 93 0.80 -6.29 -16.56
C GLU A 93 0.04 -4.98 -16.82
N ALA A 94 0.64 -3.83 -16.50
CA ALA A 94 -0.02 -2.54 -16.53
C ALA A 94 -0.66 -2.26 -17.90
N LEU A 95 -1.89 -1.72 -17.85
CA LEU A 95 -2.65 -1.34 -19.05
C LEU A 95 -1.94 -0.23 -19.82
N THR A 96 -1.33 0.69 -19.10
CA THR A 96 -0.52 1.77 -19.65
C THR A 96 0.90 1.69 -19.08
N PRO A 97 1.93 2.02 -19.87
CA PRO A 97 3.30 2.08 -19.35
C PRO A 97 3.40 3.03 -18.16
N VAL A 98 4.09 2.60 -17.11
CA VAL A 98 4.44 3.48 -15.99
C VAL A 98 5.41 4.56 -16.51
N PRO A 99 5.19 5.85 -16.21
CA PRO A 99 6.06 6.92 -16.67
C PRO A 99 7.51 6.74 -16.23
N GLU A 100 8.48 7.14 -17.07
CA GLU A 100 9.91 6.95 -16.81
C GLU A 100 10.42 7.66 -15.55
N TRP A 101 9.81 8.81 -15.20
CA TRP A 101 10.14 9.54 -13.98
C TRP A 101 9.69 8.83 -12.69
N TYR A 102 8.91 7.75 -12.81
CA TYR A 102 8.44 6.96 -11.68
C TYR A 102 9.21 5.64 -11.62
N THR A 103 10.38 5.70 -10.97
CA THR A 103 11.35 4.61 -10.91
C THR A 103 11.05 3.61 -9.80
N ASP A 104 11.54 2.37 -9.93
CA ASP A 104 11.43 1.35 -8.88
C ASP A 104 12.16 1.77 -7.60
N GLU A 105 13.28 2.49 -7.72
CA GLU A 105 14.02 3.07 -6.60
C GLU A 105 13.19 4.11 -5.84
N SER A 106 12.56 5.04 -6.57
CA SER A 106 11.70 6.06 -5.95
C SER A 106 10.48 5.43 -5.28
N GLN A 107 9.97 4.33 -5.83
CA GLN A 107 8.88 3.56 -5.24
C GLN A 107 9.30 2.82 -3.97
N ALA A 108 10.47 2.19 -3.99
CA ALA A 108 11.03 1.48 -2.83
C ALA A 108 11.28 2.46 -1.68
N ALA A 109 11.95 3.58 -1.95
CA ALA A 109 12.27 4.60 -0.95
C ALA A 109 11.02 5.17 -0.28
N ARG A 110 10.00 5.55 -1.07
CA ARG A 110 8.71 6.04 -0.55
C ARG A 110 7.99 5.00 0.31
N THR A 111 7.90 3.77 -0.20
CA THR A 111 7.21 2.67 0.51
C THR A 111 7.85 2.42 1.86
N LEU A 112 9.18 2.32 1.89
CA LEU A 112 9.91 2.06 3.12
C LEU A 112 9.77 3.24 4.10
N TYR A 113 9.92 4.47 3.62
CA TYR A 113 9.75 5.68 4.43
C TYR A 113 8.36 5.75 5.06
N ASP A 114 7.29 5.57 4.27
CA ASP A 114 5.91 5.66 4.76
C ASP A 114 5.63 4.62 5.85
N LEU A 115 6.08 3.38 5.64
CA LEU A 115 5.96 2.32 6.64
C LEU A 115 6.77 2.63 7.90
N ARG A 116 8.01 3.10 7.76
CA ARG A 116 8.85 3.54 8.89
C ARG A 116 8.23 4.70 9.67
N ALA A 117 7.52 5.60 8.99
CA ALA A 117 6.73 6.68 9.61
C ALA A 117 5.42 6.17 10.26
N GLY A 118 5.13 4.86 10.15
CA GLY A 118 3.94 4.23 10.72
C GLY A 118 2.66 4.57 9.95
N ALA A 119 2.77 4.81 8.65
CA ALA A 119 1.63 5.03 7.75
C ALA A 119 1.17 3.71 7.12
N ASP A 120 -0.13 3.59 6.86
CA ASP A 120 -0.66 2.54 6.00
C ASP A 120 -0.50 2.95 4.53
N LEU A 121 -0.38 1.95 3.65
CA LEU A 121 -0.33 2.19 2.21
C LEU A 121 -1.35 1.34 1.47
N THR A 122 -1.88 1.93 0.40
CA THR A 122 -2.61 1.21 -0.63
C THR A 122 -2.14 1.68 -1.99
N LYS A 123 -1.92 0.73 -2.89
CA LYS A 123 -1.48 0.98 -4.26
C LYS A 123 -2.27 0.08 -5.19
N GLY A 124 -2.41 0.52 -6.44
CA GLY A 124 -3.04 -0.29 -7.46
C GLY A 124 -2.72 0.20 -8.86
N LEU A 125 -2.85 -0.71 -9.82
CA LEU A 125 -2.69 -0.43 -11.23
C LEU A 125 -3.84 -1.08 -12.01
N TRP A 126 -4.36 -0.34 -12.98
CA TRP A 126 -5.12 -0.96 -14.05
C TRP A 126 -4.17 -1.83 -14.87
N VAL A 127 -4.53 -3.09 -15.05
CA VAL A 127 -3.77 -4.07 -15.83
C VAL A 127 -4.51 -4.42 -17.11
N ARG A 128 -3.85 -5.09 -18.06
CA ARG A 128 -4.49 -5.53 -19.31
C ARG A 128 -5.80 -6.29 -19.05
N GLY A 129 -6.81 -6.00 -19.88
CA GLY A 129 -8.19 -6.47 -19.68
C GLY A 129 -9.02 -5.48 -18.85
N PRO A 130 -10.24 -5.85 -18.43
CA PRO A 130 -11.10 -5.00 -17.59
C PRO A 130 -10.70 -5.05 -16.10
N SER A 131 -9.40 -5.25 -15.82
CA SER A 131 -8.91 -5.72 -14.52
C SER A 131 -8.05 -4.69 -13.80
N ILE A 132 -8.12 -4.72 -12.48
CA ILE A 132 -7.31 -3.93 -11.57
C ILE A 132 -6.63 -4.86 -10.57
N VAL A 133 -5.37 -4.54 -10.25
CA VAL A 133 -4.65 -5.15 -9.13
C VAL A 133 -4.48 -4.06 -8.06
N SER A 134 -4.81 -4.40 -6.82
CA SER A 134 -4.60 -3.55 -5.66
C SER A 134 -3.87 -4.34 -4.58
N TRP A 135 -2.98 -3.67 -3.85
CA TRP A 135 -2.37 -4.22 -2.66
C TRP A 135 -2.25 -3.15 -1.58
N SER A 136 -2.27 -3.60 -0.34
CA SER A 136 -2.21 -2.72 0.82
C SER A 136 -1.32 -3.34 1.88
N VAL A 137 -0.63 -2.47 2.62
CA VAL A 137 0.14 -2.84 3.82
C VAL A 137 -0.39 -1.96 4.94
N VAL A 138 -0.91 -2.59 5.99
CA VAL A 138 -1.65 -1.93 7.06
C VAL A 138 -0.98 -2.23 8.38
N GLY A 139 -0.60 -1.20 9.11
CA GLY A 139 0.07 -1.30 10.39
C GLY A 139 -0.94 -1.52 11.52
N THR A 140 -0.68 -2.45 12.42
CA THR A 140 -1.50 -2.64 13.62
C THR A 140 -0.63 -2.93 14.83
N SER A 141 -1.09 -2.47 16.00
CA SER A 141 -0.50 -2.76 17.31
C SER A 141 -1.24 -3.88 18.05
N ASP A 142 -2.34 -4.37 17.48
CA ASP A 142 -3.12 -5.42 18.12
C ASP A 142 -2.32 -6.72 18.18
N ARG A 143 -2.58 -7.54 19.20
CA ARG A 143 -1.99 -8.89 19.27
C ARG A 143 -2.80 -9.85 18.43
N CYS A 144 -2.71 -9.67 17.12
CA CYS A 144 -3.20 -10.63 16.14
C CYS A 144 -2.00 -11.50 15.76
N HIS A 145 -2.14 -12.82 15.94
CA HIS A 145 -1.14 -13.88 15.71
C HIS A 145 -0.26 -14.25 16.91
#